data_AF-A0A089WQ03-F1
#
_entry.id   AF-A0A089WQ03-F1
#
_cell.length_a   1.000
_cell.length_b   1.000
_cell.length_c   1.000
_cell.angle_alpha   90.00
_cell.angle_beta   90.00
_cell.angle_gamma   90.00
#
_symmetry.space_group_name_H-M   'P 1'
#
loop_
_entity.id
_entity.type
_entity.pdbx_description
1 polymer ?
#
loop_
_entity_poly.entity_id
_entity_poly.type
_entity_poly.pdbx_seq_one_letter_code
_entity_poly.pdbx_strand_id
1 'polypeptide(L)'
;MNRQARILTLFALTLMLSACTALSKIGQVVMNPSLPIGPPADHPTQIAFSINASPTVNGNPNSAAPWAEPNDALEPSPYAVSLSAGDPYALTEKVGELLEYLQEQFPAMSPVSSPEEDAPAHSPLQESTPGSYGDPEVLLTLPNTPQVATEPVATPIAIKILQLRDDSLLRNSLYQLLDQDPARTLRSTYVRDDDYLLHPGQFKFIPFVAIDAETRYVAVIADYRNQDDATWQQVLRIPPRGRQIVLSVLLNDTQVVLKEED
;
A
#
# COMPACT_ATOMS: atom_id res chain seq x y z
N MET A 1 14.86 30.18 84.05
CA MET A 1 14.34 30.14 82.67
C MET A 1 12.84 29.81 82.72
N ASN A 2 12.00 30.82 82.48
CA ASN A 2 10.58 30.82 82.85
C ASN A 2 9.79 29.76 82.07
N ARG A 3 8.86 29.06 82.74
CA ARG A 3 7.99 28.04 82.13
C ARG A 3 7.28 28.54 80.86
N GLN A 4 6.87 29.80 80.86
CA GLN A 4 6.27 30.49 79.71
C GLN A 4 7.21 30.54 78.50
N ALA A 5 8.49 30.83 78.71
CA ALA A 5 9.48 30.85 77.63
C ALA A 5 9.68 29.45 77.04
N ARG A 6 9.74 28.40 77.87
CA ARG A 6 9.87 27.00 77.40
C ARG A 6 8.65 26.54 76.59
N ILE A 7 7.45 26.93 77.00
CA ILE A 7 6.21 26.60 76.27
C ILE A 7 6.17 27.32 74.92
N LEU A 8 6.57 28.60 74.89
CA LEU A 8 6.62 29.38 73.65
C LEU A 8 7.67 28.82 72.67
N THR A 9 8.84 28.40 73.17
CA THR A 9 9.88 27.77 72.34
C THR A 9 9.43 26.40 71.82
N LEU A 10 8.74 25.60 72.63
CA LEU A 10 8.21 24.30 72.19
C LEU A 10 7.13 24.47 71.12
N PHE A 11 6.24 25.46 71.27
CA PHE A 11 5.17 25.75 70.32
C PHE A 11 5.70 26.29 68.98
N ALA A 12 6.71 27.18 69.03
CA ALA A 12 7.41 27.67 67.85
C ALA A 12 8.15 26.54 67.11
N LEU A 13 8.75 25.60 67.85
CA LEU A 13 9.42 24.43 67.28
C LEU A 13 8.41 23.49 66.58
N THR A 14 7.24 23.22 67.19
CA THR A 14 6.20 22.38 66.57
C THR A 14 5.59 22.98 65.31
N LEU A 15 5.50 24.31 65.23
CA LEU A 15 5.02 25.01 64.02
C LEU A 15 5.99 24.84 62.85
N MET A 16 7.31 24.87 63.11
CA MET A 16 8.35 24.74 62.08
C MET A 16 8.48 23.33 61.51
N LEU A 17 8.10 22.28 62.25
CA LEU A 17 8.16 20.89 61.75
C LEU A 17 6.96 20.50 60.85
N SER A 18 5.87 21.27 60.84
CA SER A 18 4.67 20.94 60.04
C SER A 18 4.67 21.51 58.60
N ALA A 19 5.65 22.34 58.24
CA ALA A 19 5.68 23.06 56.97
C ALA A 19 6.38 22.32 55.80
N CYS A 20 6.98 21.15 56.04
CA CYS A 20 7.87 20.51 55.05
C CYS A 20 7.19 19.61 54.00
N THR A 21 5.88 19.31 54.09
CA THR A 21 5.23 18.36 53.14
C THR A 21 4.51 19.03 51.97
N ALA A 22 4.31 20.35 52.00
CA ALA A 22 3.58 21.09 50.94
C ALA A 22 4.48 21.63 49.82
N LEU A 23 5.79 21.84 50.06
CA LEU A 23 6.66 22.54 49.13
C LEU A 23 7.27 21.64 48.03
N SER A 24 7.38 20.33 48.25
CA SER A 24 7.96 19.40 47.26
C SER A 24 7.08 19.15 46.03
N LYS A 25 5.75 19.27 46.14
CA LYS A 25 4.84 18.96 45.00
C LYS A 25 4.60 20.14 44.06
N ILE A 26 4.69 21.38 44.55
CA ILE A 26 4.47 22.58 43.72
C ILE A 26 5.65 22.79 42.75
N GLY A 27 6.88 22.46 43.18
CA GLY A 27 8.08 22.59 42.34
C GLY A 27 8.18 21.58 41.19
N GLN A 28 7.56 20.40 41.32
CA GLN A 28 7.62 19.35 40.28
C GLN A 28 6.74 19.67 39.06
N VAL A 29 5.66 20.44 39.23
CA VAL A 29 4.72 20.79 38.14
C VAL A 29 5.31 21.85 37.20
N VAL A 30 6.18 22.73 37.70
CA VAL A 30 6.87 23.74 36.88
C VAL A 30 7.94 23.12 35.98
N MET A 31 8.50 21.97 36.35
CA MET A 31 9.64 21.35 35.67
C MET A 31 9.27 20.26 34.65
N ASN A 32 8.02 19.82 34.60
CA ASN A 32 7.53 18.91 33.56
C ASN A 32 6.01 19.08 33.34
N PRO A 33 5.59 20.03 32.47
CA PRO A 33 4.17 20.33 32.24
C PRO A 33 3.37 19.20 31.58
N SER A 34 4.03 18.10 31.23
CA SER A 34 3.47 16.89 30.63
C SER A 34 2.99 15.84 31.66
N LEU A 35 3.19 16.06 32.96
CA LEU A 35 2.63 15.19 34.00
C LEU A 35 1.17 15.58 34.31
N PRO A 36 0.19 14.68 34.09
CA PRO A 36 -1.21 14.99 34.32
C PRO A 36 -1.48 15.29 35.81
N ILE A 37 -2.11 16.43 36.06
CA ILE A 37 -2.40 16.95 37.39
C ILE A 37 -3.75 16.38 37.85
N GLY A 38 -3.74 15.18 38.45
CA GLY A 38 -4.95 14.54 38.99
C GLY A 38 -4.70 13.07 39.34
N PRO A 39 -5.55 12.43 40.16
CA PRO A 39 -5.57 10.98 40.21
C PRO A 39 -5.78 10.44 38.78
N PRO A 40 -5.20 9.27 38.41
CA PRO A 40 -5.40 8.71 37.08
C PRO A 40 -6.90 8.62 36.83
N ALA A 41 -7.37 9.35 35.83
CA ALA A 41 -8.78 9.36 35.50
C ALA A 41 -9.14 7.94 35.03
N ASP A 42 -10.15 7.34 35.66
CA ASP A 42 -10.64 5.98 35.37
C ASP A 42 -11.49 5.98 34.09
N HIS A 43 -11.00 6.65 33.04
CA HIS A 43 -11.62 6.66 31.73
C HIS A 43 -11.19 5.43 30.93
N PRO A 44 -12.03 4.93 30.00
CA PRO A 44 -11.62 3.91 29.05
C PRO A 44 -10.36 4.36 28.31
N THR A 45 -9.49 3.42 27.97
CA THR A 45 -8.38 3.70 27.07
C THR A 45 -8.92 4.20 25.73
N GLN A 46 -8.27 5.19 25.14
CA GLN A 46 -8.60 5.65 23.80
C GLN A 46 -7.48 5.27 22.85
N ILE A 47 -7.86 4.80 21.66
CA ILE A 47 -6.91 4.35 20.64
C ILE A 47 -7.14 5.13 19.36
N ALA A 48 -6.06 5.67 18.80
CA ALA A 48 -6.01 6.12 17.42
C ALA A 48 -5.19 5.11 16.60
N PHE A 49 -5.47 5.01 15.31
CA PHE A 49 -4.71 4.15 14.40
C PHE A 49 -4.08 4.96 13.27
N SER A 50 -2.82 4.68 13.00
CA SER A 50 -2.05 5.20 11.87
C SER A 50 -1.77 4.04 10.93
N ILE A 51 -2.55 3.91 9.85
CA ILE A 51 -2.48 2.78 8.93
C ILE A 51 -1.75 3.21 7.66
N ASN A 52 -0.72 2.45 7.29
CA ASN A 52 0.09 2.69 6.10
C ASN A 52 0.18 1.42 5.25
N ALA A 53 -0.27 1.53 3.99
CA ALA A 53 -0.16 0.47 3.00
C ALA A 53 1.03 0.67 2.06
N SER A 54 1.85 -0.37 1.89
CA SER A 54 2.92 -0.41 0.90
C SER A 54 2.39 -0.12 -0.51
N PRO A 55 3.13 0.60 -1.37
CA PRO A 55 2.78 0.78 -2.79
C PRO A 55 2.71 -0.53 -3.58
N THR A 56 3.38 -1.58 -3.11
CA THR A 56 3.43 -2.92 -3.73
C THR A 56 2.54 -3.95 -3.03
N VAL A 57 1.71 -3.50 -2.07
CA VAL A 57 0.89 -4.38 -1.24
C VAL A 57 -0.06 -5.23 -2.08
N ASN A 58 -0.25 -6.48 -1.62
CA ASN A 58 -1.18 -7.42 -2.21
C ASN A 58 -1.00 -7.60 -3.73
N GLY A 59 0.26 -7.51 -4.18
CA GLY A 59 0.63 -7.59 -5.59
C GLY A 59 0.21 -8.89 -6.25
N ASN A 60 -0.25 -8.82 -7.49
CA ASN A 60 -0.53 -10.00 -8.28
C ASN A 60 0.77 -10.53 -8.93
N PRO A 61 1.26 -11.72 -8.56
CA PRO A 61 2.48 -12.29 -9.16
C PRO A 61 2.32 -12.61 -10.64
N ASN A 62 1.09 -12.85 -11.10
CA ASN A 62 0.76 -13.12 -12.50
C ASN A 62 0.28 -11.85 -13.22
N SER A 63 0.68 -10.67 -12.75
CA SER A 63 0.37 -9.44 -13.49
C SER A 63 1.01 -9.51 -14.86
N ALA A 64 0.30 -9.15 -15.92
CA ALA A 64 1.02 -8.65 -17.08
C ALA A 64 1.64 -7.32 -16.64
N ALA A 65 2.89 -7.04 -17.03
CA ALA A 65 3.37 -5.67 -16.95
C ALA A 65 2.31 -4.75 -17.56
N PRO A 66 2.01 -3.57 -16.99
CA PRO A 66 1.32 -2.55 -17.77
C PRO A 66 2.07 -2.50 -19.08
N TRP A 67 1.35 -2.78 -20.18
CA TRP A 67 1.87 -2.74 -21.53
C TRP A 67 2.82 -1.54 -21.54
N ALA A 68 4.13 -1.82 -21.54
CA ALA A 68 5.07 -0.76 -21.74
C ALA A 68 4.61 -0.22 -23.09
N GLU A 69 4.22 1.06 -23.15
CA GLU A 69 4.23 1.80 -24.40
C GLU A 69 5.46 1.28 -25.12
N PRO A 70 5.30 0.51 -26.21
CA PRO A 70 6.44 -0.07 -26.87
C PRO A 70 7.35 1.12 -27.09
N ASN A 71 8.54 1.10 -26.50
CA ASN A 71 9.57 1.90 -27.11
C ASN A 71 9.58 1.34 -28.53
N ASP A 72 9.07 2.10 -29.50
CA ASP A 72 8.89 1.74 -30.90
C ASP A 72 10.28 1.50 -31.52
N ALA A 73 11.08 0.61 -30.94
CA ALA A 73 11.97 -0.24 -31.67
C ALA A 73 11.07 -1.25 -32.38
N LEU A 74 10.36 -0.74 -33.40
CA LEU A 74 9.92 -1.55 -34.52
C LEU A 74 11.12 -2.45 -34.83
N GLU A 75 10.96 -3.76 -34.64
CA GLU A 75 11.86 -4.74 -35.24
C GLU A 75 12.15 -4.24 -36.65
N PRO A 76 13.43 -4.15 -37.09
CA PRO A 76 13.78 -3.52 -38.35
C PRO A 76 13.08 -4.29 -39.47
N SER A 77 11.88 -3.85 -39.84
CA SER A 77 11.23 -4.31 -41.05
C SER A 77 12.18 -3.92 -42.18
N PRO A 78 12.28 -4.71 -43.26
CA PRO A 78 13.21 -4.42 -44.35
C PRO A 78 12.99 -3.04 -45.00
N TYR A 79 11.92 -2.32 -44.64
CA TYR A 79 11.55 -0.99 -45.10
C TYR A 79 11.47 0.06 -43.96
N ALA A 80 11.85 -0.26 -42.73
CA ALA A 80 11.86 0.70 -41.61
C ALA A 80 13.19 1.46 -41.55
N VAL A 81 13.12 2.79 -41.50
CA VAL A 81 14.29 3.68 -41.36
C VAL A 81 14.08 4.58 -40.14
N SER A 82 15.02 4.58 -39.21
CA SER A 82 15.03 5.47 -38.04
C SER A 82 16.11 6.54 -38.21
N LEU A 83 15.71 7.81 -38.09
CA LEU A 83 16.56 8.98 -38.31
C LEU A 83 16.64 9.79 -37.00
N SER A 84 17.86 9.97 -36.49
CA SER A 84 18.13 10.78 -35.31
C SER A 84 19.26 11.77 -35.59
N ALA A 85 19.13 13.00 -35.10
CA ALA A 85 20.12 14.06 -35.24
C ALA A 85 20.21 14.92 -33.96
N GLY A 86 21.35 15.55 -33.73
CA GLY A 86 21.59 16.40 -32.56
C GLY A 86 20.99 17.81 -32.67
N ASP A 87 20.58 18.22 -33.87
CA ASP A 87 19.98 19.52 -34.15
C ASP A 87 19.09 19.46 -35.42
N PRO A 88 18.21 20.46 -35.63
CA PRO A 88 17.24 20.47 -36.73
C PRO A 88 17.86 20.58 -38.13
N TYR A 89 19.03 21.21 -38.26
CA TYR A 89 19.71 21.36 -39.56
C TYR A 89 20.32 20.03 -39.99
N ALA A 90 20.99 19.34 -39.07
CA ALA A 90 21.53 18.00 -39.29
C ALA A 90 20.43 16.96 -39.58
N LEU A 91 19.23 17.12 -39.01
CA LEU A 91 18.09 16.27 -39.36
C LEU A 91 17.64 16.51 -40.81
N THR A 92 17.57 17.78 -41.23
CA THR A 92 17.11 18.16 -42.57
C THR A 92 18.06 17.64 -43.65
N GLU A 93 19.37 17.70 -43.40
CA GLU A 93 20.40 17.12 -44.27
C GLU A 93 20.21 15.61 -44.44
N LYS A 94 20.06 14.87 -43.32
CA LYS A 94 19.83 13.42 -43.34
C LYS A 94 18.53 13.01 -44.06
N VAL A 95 17.46 13.79 -43.88
CA VAL A 95 16.20 13.56 -44.58
C VAL A 95 16.35 13.82 -46.08
N GLY A 96 17.10 14.86 -46.47
CA GLY A 96 17.39 15.18 -47.87
C GLY A 96 18.17 14.07 -48.56
N GLU A 97 19.25 13.58 -47.93
CA GLU A 97 20.06 12.47 -48.46
C GLU A 97 19.23 11.19 -48.66
N LEU A 98 18.34 10.88 -47.70
CA LEU A 98 17.45 9.72 -47.83
C LEU A 98 16.46 9.88 -48.99
N LEU A 99 15.92 11.08 -49.20
CA LEU A 99 15.00 11.34 -50.29
C LEU A 99 15.69 11.20 -51.66
N GLU A 100 16.91 11.73 -51.80
CA GLU A 100 17.72 11.61 -53.01
C GLU A 100 18.01 10.14 -53.34
N TYR A 101 18.42 9.36 -52.34
CA TYR A 101 18.66 7.92 -52.48
C TYR A 101 17.41 7.16 -52.92
N LEU A 102 16.25 7.47 -52.34
CA LEU A 102 14.98 6.83 -52.72
C LEU A 102 14.55 7.20 -54.14
N GLN A 103 14.76 8.46 -54.57
CA GLN A 103 14.42 8.90 -55.93
C GLN A 103 15.35 8.30 -56.99
N GLU A 104 16.63 8.09 -56.66
CA GLU A 104 17.60 7.46 -57.56
C GLU A 104 17.35 5.96 -57.71
N GLN A 105 17.04 5.26 -56.62
CA GLN A 105 16.78 3.81 -56.63
C GLN A 105 15.36 3.45 -57.09
N PHE A 106 14.38 4.31 -56.83
CA PHE A 106 12.96 4.10 -57.16
C PHE A 106 12.38 5.37 -57.80
N PRO A 107 12.73 5.68 -59.06
CA PRO A 107 12.18 6.84 -59.75
C PRO A 107 10.65 6.75 -59.78
N ALA A 108 9.99 7.85 -59.41
CA ALA A 108 8.53 7.91 -59.34
C ALA A 108 7.90 7.70 -60.72
N MET A 109 7.56 6.46 -61.07
CA MET A 109 6.66 6.18 -62.18
C MET A 109 5.23 6.42 -61.73
N SER A 110 4.63 7.52 -62.18
CA SER A 110 3.17 7.68 -62.13
C SER A 110 2.52 6.66 -63.07
N PRO A 111 1.57 5.83 -62.62
CA PRO A 111 0.81 4.99 -63.52
C PRO A 111 -0.25 5.86 -64.20
N VAL A 112 0.13 6.51 -65.30
CA VAL A 112 -0.83 6.98 -66.31
C VAL A 112 -0.71 6.01 -67.48
N SER A 113 -1.52 4.96 -67.46
CA SER A 113 -1.77 4.11 -68.61
C SER A 113 -2.98 4.65 -69.37
N SER A 114 -2.75 5.20 -70.56
CA SER A 114 -3.78 5.32 -71.60
C SER A 114 -4.08 3.93 -72.18
N PRO A 115 -5.35 3.63 -72.54
CA PRO A 115 -5.78 2.28 -72.86
C PRO A 115 -5.46 1.95 -74.32
N GLU A 116 -4.75 0.85 -74.57
CA GLU A 116 -4.78 0.16 -75.86
C GLU A 116 -4.57 -1.34 -75.66
N GLU A 117 -5.34 -2.08 -76.46
CA GLU A 117 -5.71 -3.49 -76.41
C GLU A 117 -4.53 -4.49 -76.36
N ASP A 118 -4.60 -5.45 -75.44
CA ASP A 118 -4.71 -6.89 -75.74
C ASP A 118 -4.59 -7.73 -74.45
N ALA A 119 -5.74 -8.21 -73.95
CA ALA A 119 -5.79 -9.14 -72.82
C ALA A 119 -6.25 -10.53 -73.32
N PRO A 120 -5.49 -11.61 -73.08
CA PRO A 120 -6.10 -12.92 -72.93
C PRO A 120 -6.77 -13.00 -71.55
N ALA A 121 -8.00 -13.49 -71.54
CA ALA A 121 -8.82 -13.66 -70.36
C ALA A 121 -8.15 -14.59 -69.33
N HIS A 122 -7.83 -14.04 -68.15
CA HIS A 122 -7.69 -14.82 -66.93
C HIS A 122 -8.78 -14.36 -65.95
N SER A 123 -9.65 -15.32 -65.59
CA SER A 123 -10.87 -15.13 -64.81
C SER A 123 -10.65 -14.46 -63.45
N PRO A 124 -11.52 -13.53 -63.02
CA PRO A 124 -11.49 -12.95 -61.69
C PRO A 124 -12.40 -13.78 -60.77
N LEU A 125 -11.90 -14.87 -60.18
CA LEU A 125 -12.57 -15.52 -59.06
C LEU A 125 -11.53 -16.17 -58.15
N GLN A 126 -10.84 -15.37 -57.34
CA GLN A 126 -10.39 -15.84 -56.03
C GLN A 126 -10.92 -14.85 -55.00
N GLU A 127 -12.10 -15.19 -54.49
CA GLU A 127 -12.73 -14.51 -53.38
C GLU A 127 -11.90 -14.77 -52.12
N SER A 128 -10.98 -13.87 -51.81
CA SER A 128 -10.33 -13.82 -50.49
C SER A 128 -11.36 -13.33 -49.48
N THR A 129 -12.24 -14.22 -49.02
CA THR A 129 -13.11 -13.97 -47.87
C THR A 129 -12.25 -13.85 -46.60
N PRO A 130 -12.32 -12.73 -45.85
CA PRO A 130 -11.72 -12.65 -44.53
C PRO A 130 -12.40 -13.67 -43.60
N GLY A 131 -11.65 -14.63 -43.05
CA GLY A 131 -12.16 -15.57 -42.03
C GLY A 131 -12.00 -17.07 -42.28
N SER A 132 -11.24 -17.51 -43.30
CA SER A 132 -10.96 -18.94 -43.49
C SER A 132 -9.71 -19.38 -42.72
N TYR A 133 -9.87 -20.24 -41.70
CA TYR A 133 -8.79 -20.83 -40.89
C TYR A 133 -8.05 -21.99 -41.59
N GLY A 134 -8.21 -22.15 -42.90
CA GLY A 134 -7.71 -23.29 -43.66
C GLY A 134 -6.36 -23.10 -44.34
N ASP A 135 -5.65 -22.00 -44.09
CA ASP A 135 -4.36 -21.72 -44.73
C ASP A 135 -3.22 -22.44 -43.98
N PRO A 136 -2.51 -23.40 -44.58
CA PRO A 136 -1.48 -24.19 -43.89
C PRO A 136 -0.14 -23.45 -43.68
N GLU A 137 -0.06 -22.16 -44.01
CA GLU A 137 1.17 -21.36 -43.92
C GLU A 137 1.17 -20.29 -42.81
N VAL A 138 0.28 -20.41 -41.80
CA VAL A 138 0.37 -19.57 -40.59
C VAL A 138 1.22 -20.28 -39.53
N LEU A 139 2.54 -20.16 -39.67
CA LEU A 139 3.48 -20.53 -38.61
C LEU A 139 3.42 -19.44 -37.53
N LEU A 140 2.54 -19.61 -36.53
CA LEU A 140 2.55 -18.82 -35.31
C LEU A 140 3.83 -19.14 -34.53
N THR A 141 4.92 -18.47 -34.89
CA THR A 141 6.09 -18.41 -34.02
C THR A 141 5.68 -17.52 -32.87
N LEU A 142 5.42 -18.11 -31.70
CA LEU A 142 5.34 -17.33 -30.47
C LEU A 142 6.61 -16.49 -30.40
N PRO A 143 6.54 -15.14 -30.33
CA PRO A 143 7.73 -14.37 -30.07
C PRO A 143 8.32 -14.91 -28.78
N ASN A 144 9.60 -15.31 -28.84
CA ASN A 144 10.39 -15.66 -27.67
C ASN A 144 10.13 -14.57 -26.65
N THR A 145 9.37 -14.87 -25.61
CA THR A 145 9.01 -13.87 -24.61
C THR A 145 10.31 -13.50 -23.93
N PRO A 146 10.89 -12.30 -24.15
CA PRO A 146 11.90 -11.86 -23.21
C PRO A 146 11.21 -11.89 -21.86
N GLN A 147 11.79 -12.60 -20.90
CA GLN A 147 11.34 -12.62 -19.52
C GLN A 147 11.57 -11.21 -18.96
N VAL A 148 10.71 -10.26 -19.38
CA VAL A 148 10.63 -8.93 -18.81
C VAL A 148 10.16 -9.17 -17.39
N ALA A 149 10.96 -8.70 -16.43
CA ALA A 149 10.64 -8.82 -15.01
C ALA A 149 9.20 -8.33 -14.79
N THR A 150 8.33 -9.26 -14.44
CA THR A 150 6.95 -8.99 -14.10
C THR A 150 6.94 -8.24 -12.77
N GLU A 151 6.90 -6.91 -12.81
CA GLU A 151 6.60 -6.13 -11.62
C GLU A 151 5.13 -6.43 -11.23
N PRO A 152 4.89 -6.95 -10.02
CA PRO A 152 3.55 -7.32 -9.61
C PRO A 152 2.68 -6.07 -9.44
N VAL A 153 1.54 -6.02 -10.14
CA VAL A 153 0.56 -4.94 -10.00
C VAL A 153 -0.08 -5.04 -8.61
N ALA A 154 0.14 -4.01 -7.80
CA ALA A 154 -0.42 -3.88 -6.46
C ALA A 154 -1.95 -3.78 -6.52
N THR A 155 -2.63 -4.37 -5.53
CA THR A 155 -4.09 -4.33 -5.44
C THR A 155 -4.56 -3.86 -4.07
N PRO A 156 -5.78 -3.31 -3.97
CA PRO A 156 -6.34 -2.94 -2.67
C PRO A 156 -6.33 -4.11 -1.69
N ILE A 157 -6.19 -3.80 -0.41
CA ILE A 157 -6.19 -4.77 0.69
C ILE A 157 -7.21 -4.36 1.74
N ALA A 158 -8.04 -5.33 2.14
CA ALA A 158 -8.96 -5.17 3.25
C ALA A 158 -8.28 -5.56 4.56
N ILE A 159 -8.55 -4.81 5.62
CA ILE A 159 -8.11 -5.13 6.98
C ILE A 159 -9.28 -5.05 7.94
N LYS A 160 -9.27 -5.93 8.95
CA LYS A 160 -10.18 -5.91 10.10
C LYS A 160 -9.38 -5.65 11.35
N ILE A 161 -9.78 -4.63 12.11
CA ILE A 161 -9.22 -4.35 13.43
C ILE A 161 -10.17 -4.95 14.47
N LEU A 162 -9.67 -5.89 15.26
CA LEU A 162 -10.43 -6.64 16.25
C LEU A 162 -10.07 -6.17 17.66
N GLN A 163 -11.09 -5.97 18.50
CA GLN A 163 -10.97 -5.82 19.94
C GLN A 163 -11.31 -7.15 20.61
N LEU A 164 -10.38 -7.64 21.44
CA LEU A 164 -10.45 -8.98 22.01
C LEU A 164 -10.23 -8.96 23.54
N ARG A 165 -10.91 -9.88 24.23
CA ARG A 165 -10.68 -10.18 25.65
C ARG A 165 -9.44 -11.06 25.84
N ASP A 166 -9.19 -11.96 24.90
CA ASP A 166 -8.08 -12.92 24.89
C ASP A 166 -7.64 -13.23 23.45
N ASP A 167 -6.34 -13.48 23.23
CA ASP A 167 -5.75 -13.72 21.91
C ASP A 167 -5.62 -15.21 21.55
N SER A 168 -5.88 -16.13 22.48
CA SER A 168 -5.66 -17.57 22.28
C SER A 168 -6.47 -18.14 21.12
N LEU A 169 -7.75 -17.77 21.01
CA LEU A 169 -8.60 -18.26 19.92
C LEU A 169 -8.18 -17.69 18.57
N LEU A 170 -7.78 -16.41 18.51
CA LEU A 170 -7.30 -15.79 17.28
C LEU A 170 -6.07 -16.52 16.74
N ARG A 171 -5.06 -16.74 17.60
CA ARG A 171 -3.80 -17.41 17.22
C ARG A 171 -3.97 -18.83 16.70
N ASN A 172 -5.05 -19.51 17.11
CA ASN A 172 -5.35 -20.89 16.72
C ASN A 172 -6.48 -20.97 15.67
N SER A 173 -6.90 -19.84 15.10
CA SER A 173 -7.94 -19.78 14.07
C SER A 173 -7.37 -19.67 12.67
N LEU A 174 -8.17 -20.06 11.69
CA LEU A 174 -7.87 -19.91 10.27
C LEU A 174 -8.49 -18.62 9.74
N TYR A 175 -7.81 -17.96 8.80
CA TYR A 175 -8.27 -16.72 8.19
C TYR A 175 -9.70 -16.82 7.63
N GLN A 176 -9.99 -17.88 6.87
CA GLN A 176 -11.29 -18.05 6.21
C GLN A 176 -12.49 -18.07 7.17
N LEU A 177 -12.30 -18.54 8.40
CA LEU A 177 -13.36 -18.53 9.43
C LEU A 177 -13.53 -17.13 10.03
N LEU A 178 -12.43 -16.40 10.20
CA LEU A 178 -12.41 -15.04 10.72
C LEU A 178 -12.97 -14.02 9.72
N ASP A 179 -12.76 -14.24 8.42
CA ASP A 179 -13.30 -13.38 7.37
C ASP A 179 -14.83 -13.53 7.25
N GLN A 180 -15.34 -14.76 7.37
CA GLN A 180 -16.78 -15.04 7.31
C GLN A 180 -17.52 -14.52 8.55
N ASP A 181 -17.08 -14.92 9.74
CA ASP A 181 -17.74 -14.56 10.99
C ASP A 181 -16.74 -14.61 12.17
N PRO A 182 -16.08 -13.47 12.47
CA PRO A 182 -15.10 -13.42 13.56
C PRO A 182 -15.78 -13.62 14.92
N ALA A 183 -17.01 -13.12 15.10
CA ALA A 183 -17.74 -13.24 16.36
C ALA A 183 -18.06 -14.71 16.69
N ARG A 184 -18.48 -15.49 15.69
CA ARG A 184 -18.73 -16.93 15.86
C ARG A 184 -17.46 -17.73 16.11
N THR A 185 -16.38 -17.40 15.41
CA THR A 185 -15.10 -18.11 15.50
C THR A 185 -14.42 -17.88 16.85
N LEU A 186 -14.38 -16.61 17.29
CA LEU A 186 -13.72 -16.19 18.53
C LEU A 186 -14.64 -16.28 19.76
N ARG A 187 -15.95 -16.48 19.56
CA ARG A 187 -16.92 -16.75 20.64
C ARG A 187 -16.86 -15.65 21.71
N SER A 188 -16.66 -16.01 22.98
CA SER A 188 -16.62 -15.08 24.11
C SER A 188 -15.36 -14.21 24.19
N THR A 189 -14.35 -14.45 23.33
CA THR A 189 -13.15 -13.59 23.31
C THR A 189 -13.30 -12.40 22.38
N TYR A 190 -14.26 -12.44 21.45
CA TYR A 190 -14.59 -11.32 20.59
C TYR A 190 -15.35 -10.24 21.35
N VAL A 191 -14.98 -8.98 21.11
CA VAL A 191 -15.66 -7.81 21.64
C VAL A 191 -16.26 -6.97 20.51
N ARG A 192 -15.43 -6.59 19.54
CA ARG A 192 -15.84 -5.77 18.39
C ARG A 192 -14.85 -5.92 17.24
N ASP A 193 -15.30 -5.63 16.02
CA ASP A 193 -14.43 -5.38 14.88
C ASP A 193 -14.79 -4.09 14.12
N ASP A 194 -13.83 -3.60 13.35
CA ASP A 194 -13.97 -2.48 12.43
C ASP A 194 -13.26 -2.83 11.10
N ASP A 195 -13.97 -2.62 9.99
CA ASP A 195 -13.54 -2.94 8.62
C ASP A 195 -12.96 -1.74 7.89
N TYR A 196 -11.83 -1.93 7.21
CA TYR A 196 -11.20 -0.90 6.39
C TYR A 196 -10.63 -1.45 5.09
N LEU A 197 -10.82 -0.70 4.00
CA LEU A 197 -10.17 -0.95 2.71
C LEU A 197 -9.08 0.10 2.48
N LEU A 198 -7.88 -0.35 2.09
CA LEU A 198 -6.76 0.50 1.73
C LEU A 198 -6.29 0.24 0.31
N HIS A 199 -5.99 1.32 -0.40
CA HIS A 199 -5.33 1.28 -1.71
C HIS A 199 -3.82 1.17 -1.54
N PRO A 200 -3.09 0.64 -2.54
CA PRO A 200 -1.63 0.64 -2.51
C PRO A 200 -1.04 2.04 -2.31
N GLY A 201 -0.10 2.18 -1.38
CA GLY A 201 0.52 3.47 -1.01
C GLY A 201 -0.38 4.38 -0.15
N GLN A 202 -1.59 3.94 0.21
CA GLN A 202 -2.52 4.77 0.98
C GLN A 202 -2.13 4.87 2.45
N PHE A 203 -2.18 6.09 2.96
CA PHE A 203 -2.17 6.38 4.39
C PHE A 203 -3.59 6.68 4.89
N LYS A 204 -3.96 6.13 6.05
CA LYS A 204 -5.25 6.37 6.70
C LYS A 204 -5.08 6.53 8.21
N PHE A 205 -5.57 7.65 8.74
CA PHE A 205 -5.60 7.91 10.18
C PHE A 205 -7.02 7.76 10.74
N ILE A 206 -7.16 6.97 11.79
CA ILE A 206 -8.40 6.80 12.56
C ILE A 206 -8.22 7.56 13.88
N PRO A 207 -9.08 8.54 14.20
CA PRO A 207 -8.94 9.35 15.40
C PRO A 207 -9.16 8.53 16.68
N PHE A 208 -8.82 9.13 17.82
CA PHE A 208 -8.99 8.50 19.13
C PHE A 208 -10.44 8.10 19.40
N VAL A 209 -10.66 6.81 19.63
CA VAL A 209 -11.95 6.23 20.04
C VAL A 209 -11.76 5.45 21.33
N ALA A 210 -12.72 5.58 22.25
CA ALA A 210 -12.74 4.80 23.48
C ALA A 210 -12.95 3.31 23.18
N ILE A 211 -12.10 2.44 23.74
CA ILE A 211 -12.27 1.00 23.64
C ILE A 211 -13.25 0.48 24.68
N ASP A 212 -13.75 -0.73 24.44
CA ASP A 212 -14.58 -1.41 25.42
C ASP A 212 -13.80 -1.75 26.70
N ALA A 213 -14.48 -1.69 27.84
CA ALA A 213 -13.88 -1.96 29.15
C ALA A 213 -13.39 -3.41 29.31
N GLU A 214 -13.86 -4.35 28.49
CA GLU A 214 -13.46 -5.75 28.47
C GLU A 214 -12.30 -6.04 27.49
N THR A 215 -11.95 -5.10 26.61
CA THR A 215 -10.86 -5.25 25.65
C THR A 215 -9.51 -5.31 26.38
N ARG A 216 -8.70 -6.33 26.06
CA ARG A 216 -7.33 -6.54 26.58
C ARG A 216 -6.31 -6.65 25.47
N TYR A 217 -6.75 -7.00 24.28
CA TYR A 217 -5.93 -7.14 23.10
C TYR A 217 -6.58 -6.42 21.92
N VAL A 218 -5.75 -5.83 21.09
CA VAL A 218 -6.14 -5.34 19.77
C VAL A 218 -5.40 -6.18 18.74
N ALA A 219 -6.13 -6.71 17.79
CA ALA A 219 -5.56 -7.46 16.69
C ALA A 219 -5.90 -6.79 15.36
N VAL A 220 -5.05 -7.00 14.36
CA VAL A 220 -5.32 -6.63 12.98
C VAL A 220 -5.15 -7.88 12.15
N ILE A 221 -6.16 -8.17 11.33
CA ILE A 221 -6.09 -9.21 10.30
C ILE A 221 -6.19 -8.53 8.93
N ALA A 222 -5.40 -8.98 7.97
CA ALA A 222 -5.31 -8.41 6.64
C ALA A 222 -5.56 -9.48 5.57
N ASP A 223 -6.35 -9.14 4.57
CA ASP A 223 -6.70 -10.02 3.45
C ASP A 223 -5.58 -10.06 2.40
N TYR A 224 -4.50 -10.76 2.73
CA TYR A 224 -3.45 -11.05 1.75
C TYR A 224 -3.95 -12.10 0.76
N ARG A 225 -3.67 -11.87 -0.53
CA ARG A 225 -3.98 -12.80 -1.61
C ARG A 225 -3.36 -14.18 -1.40
N ASN A 226 -2.14 -14.23 -0.86
CA ASN A 226 -1.46 -15.46 -0.51
C ASN A 226 -1.26 -15.50 1.01
N GLN A 227 -2.14 -16.22 1.69
CA GLN A 227 -2.18 -16.31 3.15
C GLN A 227 -1.13 -17.30 3.70
N ASP A 228 -0.65 -18.22 2.87
CA ASP A 228 0.33 -19.23 3.28
C ASP A 228 1.74 -18.62 3.38
N ASP A 229 2.06 -17.65 2.50
CA ASP A 229 3.35 -16.96 2.47
C ASP A 229 3.34 -15.62 3.24
N ALA A 230 2.17 -15.19 3.73
CA ALA A 230 2.02 -13.90 4.41
C ALA A 230 1.63 -14.05 5.89
N THR A 231 2.25 -13.24 6.75
CA THR A 231 1.79 -13.06 8.13
C THR A 231 0.60 -12.10 8.13
N TRP A 232 -0.59 -12.68 7.97
CA TRP A 232 -1.84 -11.94 7.83
C TRP A 232 -2.45 -11.43 9.14
N GLN A 233 -1.96 -11.87 10.30
CA GLN A 233 -2.45 -11.43 11.61
C GLN A 233 -1.36 -10.93 12.52
N GLN A 234 -1.69 -9.90 13.29
CA GLN A 234 -0.87 -9.43 14.40
C GLN A 234 -1.74 -9.01 15.58
N VAL A 235 -1.27 -9.25 16.80
CA VAL A 235 -1.98 -8.90 18.04
C VAL A 235 -1.07 -8.17 19.02
N LEU A 236 -1.63 -7.17 19.70
CA LEU A 236 -0.96 -6.36 20.69
C LEU A 236 -1.80 -6.31 21.97
N ARG A 237 -1.14 -6.53 23.11
CA ARG A 237 -1.77 -6.40 24.43
C ARG A 237 -1.82 -4.93 24.82
N ILE A 238 -2.99 -4.49 25.27
CA ILE A 238 -3.21 -3.10 25.67
C ILE A 238 -3.87 -3.00 27.04
N PRO A 239 -3.55 -1.95 27.82
CA PRO A 239 -4.24 -1.68 29.07
C PRO A 239 -5.63 -1.08 28.79
N PRO A 240 -6.70 -1.56 29.47
CA PRO A 240 -8.07 -1.16 29.17
C PRO A 240 -8.49 0.23 29.64
N ARG A 241 -7.73 0.83 30.57
CA ARG A 241 -8.10 2.10 31.20
C ARG A 241 -6.92 3.05 31.35
N GLY A 242 -7.24 4.34 31.36
CA GLY A 242 -6.34 5.41 31.78
C GLY A 242 -5.22 5.74 30.79
N ARG A 243 -5.31 5.34 29.52
CA ARG A 243 -4.32 5.68 28.50
C ARG A 243 -4.95 6.21 27.21
N GLN A 244 -4.21 7.09 26.53
CA GLN A 244 -4.41 7.39 25.12
C GLN A 244 -3.20 6.84 24.38
N ILE A 245 -3.41 5.95 23.42
CA ILE A 245 -2.34 5.29 22.68
C ILE A 245 -2.56 5.43 21.18
N VAL A 246 -1.49 5.64 20.43
CA VAL A 246 -1.52 5.62 18.98
C VAL A 246 -0.91 4.30 18.53
N LEU A 247 -1.64 3.56 17.69
CA LEU A 247 -1.18 2.30 17.14
C LEU A 247 -0.84 2.45 15.66
N SER A 248 0.39 2.10 15.29
CA SER A 248 0.83 2.05 13.90
C SER A 248 0.53 0.66 13.30
N VAL A 249 -0.16 0.65 12.17
CA VAL A 249 -0.45 -0.52 11.35
C VAL A 249 0.28 -0.37 10.02
N LEU A 250 1.29 -1.19 9.80
CA LEU A 250 2.08 -1.21 8.57
C LEU A 250 1.72 -2.47 7.78
N LEU A 251 1.22 -2.27 6.57
CA LEU A 251 0.91 -3.35 5.63
C LEU A 251 2.03 -3.44 4.61
N ASN A 252 2.93 -4.40 4.82
CA ASN A 252 3.97 -4.74 3.86
C ASN A 252 3.44 -5.75 2.84
N ASP A 253 4.31 -6.21 1.96
CA ASP A 253 3.93 -7.13 0.88
C ASP A 253 3.62 -8.54 1.41
N THR A 254 4.25 -8.95 2.52
CA THR A 254 4.14 -10.30 3.10
C THR A 254 3.77 -10.33 4.60
N GLN A 255 3.53 -9.18 5.23
CA GLN A 255 3.15 -9.16 6.64
C GLN A 255 2.45 -7.88 7.06
N VAL A 256 1.50 -8.03 7.99
CA VAL A 256 0.96 -6.92 8.77
C VAL A 256 1.76 -6.75 10.06
N VAL A 257 2.14 -5.51 10.37
CA VAL A 257 2.84 -5.15 11.60
C VAL A 257 2.00 -4.15 12.37
N LEU A 258 1.70 -4.50 13.63
CA LEU A 258 0.99 -3.65 14.58
C LEU A 258 1.94 -3.34 15.74
N LYS A 259 2.14 -2.05 16.03
CA LYS A 259 2.99 -1.56 17.12
C LYS A 259 2.37 -0.32 17.76
N GLU A 260 2.69 -0.08 19.03
CA GLU A 260 2.44 1.22 19.64
C GLU A 260 3.45 2.23 19.10
N GLU A 261 3.00 3.45 18.79
CA GLU A 261 3.84 4.57 18.38
C GLU A 261 4.44 5.24 19.62
N ASP A 262 5.76 5.50 19.61
CA ASP A 262 6.52 6.07 20.73
C ASP A 262 6.36 7.60 20.87
#